data_AF-A0A6G9QMZ9-F1
#
_entry.id   AF-A0A6G9QMZ9-F1
#
_cell.length_a   1.000
_cell.length_b   1.000
_cell.length_c   1.000
_cell.angle_alpha   90.00
_cell.angle_beta   90.00
_cell.angle_gamma   90.00
#
_symmetry.space_group_name_H-M   'P 1'
#
loop_
_entity.id
_entity.type
_entity.pdbx_description
1 polymer ?
#
loop_
_entity_poly.entity_id
_entity_poly.type
_entity_poly.pdbx_seq_one_letter_code
_entity_poly.pdbx_strand_id
1 'polypeptide(L)'
;MNLYFRLIWLFLWRIRHCSGIGFLDTSRLSFRALPFDCDINMHVTNSRYPAFMDLARTYMIADMGLMKKFIKMKWMPIVNASETTFIRDIKPLEKFEIETKVVGWDEKYFYIEHRFVTPRALHCIVHVRGVFVSKGKQVPITSLVAEAGYVGEPPELPPEVVKWKQFLQLKKERNM
;
A
#
# COMPACT_ATOMS: atom_id res chain seq x y z
N MET A 1 4.11 -3.13 12.56
CA MET A 1 5.02 -3.63 11.51
C MET A 1 6.19 -4.37 12.18
N ASN A 2 6.35 -5.68 11.95
CA ASN A 2 7.37 -6.50 12.63
C ASN A 2 8.58 -6.86 11.74
N LEU A 3 8.72 -6.19 10.58
CA LEU A 3 9.82 -6.42 9.61
C LEU A 3 10.92 -5.36 9.75
N TYR A 4 11.38 -5.10 10.98
CA TYR A 4 12.31 -3.99 11.29
C TYR A 4 13.63 -4.07 10.51
N PHE A 5 14.19 -5.26 10.31
CA PHE A 5 15.39 -5.42 9.49
C PHE A 5 15.16 -4.97 8.04
N ARG A 6 14.06 -5.41 7.43
CA ARG A 6 13.69 -5.01 6.05
C ARG A 6 13.36 -3.51 5.98
N LEU A 7 12.77 -2.94 7.03
CA LEU A 7 12.52 -1.50 7.12
C LEU A 7 13.82 -0.70 7.15
N ILE A 8 14.75 -1.06 8.04
CA ILE A 8 16.07 -0.41 8.14
C ILE A 8 16.80 -0.53 6.80
N TRP A 9 16.80 -1.73 6.19
CA TRP A 9 17.40 -1.95 4.87
C TRP A 9 16.75 -1.09 3.77
N LEU A 10 15.43 -0.91 3.83
CA LEU A 10 14.69 -0.07 2.91
C LEU A 10 15.13 1.40 3.02
N PHE A 11 15.26 1.93 4.24
CA PHE A 11 15.72 3.31 4.46
C PHE A 11 17.19 3.52 4.11
N LEU A 12 18.07 2.59 4.46
CA LEU A 12 19.51 2.73 4.23
C LEU A 12 19.89 2.58 2.76
N TRP A 13 19.22 1.69 2.03
CA TRP A 13 19.63 1.35 0.67
C TRP A 13 18.55 1.60 -0.37
N ARG A 14 17.36 0.99 -0.23
CA ARG A 14 16.35 1.00 -1.31
C ARG A 14 15.83 2.40 -1.64
N ILE A 15 15.56 3.24 -0.64
CA ILE A 15 15.08 4.61 -0.87
C ILE A 15 16.08 5.47 -1.66
N ARG A 16 17.38 5.15 -1.58
CA ARG A 16 18.41 5.85 -2.36
C ARG A 16 18.38 5.49 -3.85
N HIS A 17 17.72 4.40 -4.20
CA HIS A 17 17.59 3.86 -5.55
C HIS A 17 16.14 3.95 -6.07
N CYS A 18 15.38 4.93 -5.57
CA CYS A 18 14.06 5.23 -6.09
C CYS A 18 14.13 5.70 -7.55
N SER A 19 13.14 5.28 -8.34
CA SER A 19 13.02 5.61 -9.76
C SER A 19 12.40 6.97 -10.02
N GLY A 20 11.68 7.54 -9.05
CA GLY A 20 11.02 8.84 -9.23
C GLY A 20 9.74 8.69 -10.05
N ILE A 21 8.71 8.13 -9.43
CA ILE A 21 7.41 7.86 -10.08
C ILE A 21 6.41 9.00 -9.87
N GLY A 22 5.45 9.16 -10.77
CA GLY A 22 4.30 10.04 -10.60
C GLY A 22 3.29 9.53 -9.56
N PHE A 23 2.30 10.36 -9.24
CA PHE A 23 1.32 10.07 -8.19
C PHE A 23 0.40 8.87 -8.49
N LEU A 24 0.06 8.66 -9.77
CA LEU A 24 -0.78 7.55 -10.23
C LEU A 24 0.03 6.37 -10.80
N ASP A 25 1.36 6.48 -10.82
CA ASP A 25 2.22 5.45 -11.35
C ASP A 25 2.37 4.27 -10.37
N THR A 26 2.81 3.14 -10.91
CA THR A 26 3.00 1.90 -10.15
C THR A 26 4.41 1.82 -9.57
N SER A 27 4.50 1.92 -8.24
CA SER A 27 5.71 1.61 -7.47
C SER A 27 5.95 0.10 -7.42
N ARG A 28 7.19 -0.34 -7.64
CA ARG A 28 7.57 -1.76 -7.61
C ARG A 28 8.62 -2.03 -6.56
N LEU A 29 8.33 -2.94 -5.64
CA LEU A 29 9.28 -3.36 -4.59
C LEU A 29 9.42 -4.87 -4.55
N SER A 30 10.61 -5.37 -4.92
CA SER A 30 10.88 -6.81 -4.95
C SER A 30 11.45 -7.34 -3.63
N PHE A 31 10.99 -8.52 -3.25
CA PHE A 31 11.42 -9.28 -2.07
C PHE A 31 11.74 -10.73 -2.44
N ARG A 32 12.40 -11.41 -1.52
CA ARG A 32 12.51 -12.88 -1.50
C ARG A 32 11.82 -13.39 -0.24
N ALA A 33 10.95 -14.38 -0.38
CA ALA A 33 10.28 -15.04 0.73
C ALA A 33 11.30 -15.80 1.56
N LEU A 34 11.63 -15.33 2.76
CA LEU A 34 12.57 -16.04 3.63
C LEU A 34 11.83 -17.14 4.40
N PRO A 35 12.52 -18.16 4.91
CA PRO A 35 11.90 -19.20 5.73
C PRO A 35 11.10 -18.63 6.92
N PHE A 36 11.57 -17.55 7.53
CA PHE A 36 10.89 -16.85 8.64
C PHE A 36 9.64 -16.06 8.24
N ASP A 37 9.40 -15.89 6.93
CA ASP A 37 8.17 -15.33 6.39
C ASP A 37 7.12 -16.42 6.12
N CYS A 38 7.49 -17.69 6.21
CA CYS A 38 6.62 -18.82 5.88
C CYS A 38 6.02 -19.46 7.15
N ASP A 39 4.85 -20.07 7.01
CA ASP A 39 4.26 -20.92 8.05
C ASP A 39 4.55 -22.41 7.79
N ILE A 40 3.93 -23.28 8.61
CA ILE A 40 4.07 -24.74 8.58
C ILE A 40 3.65 -25.33 7.22
N ASN A 41 2.77 -24.66 6.47
CA ASN A 41 2.33 -25.11 5.15
C ASN A 41 3.33 -24.75 4.04
N MET A 42 4.52 -24.27 4.41
CA MET A 42 5.60 -23.95 3.47
C MET A 42 5.15 -22.94 2.39
N HIS A 43 4.49 -21.88 2.84
CA HIS A 43 4.22 -20.68 2.05
C HIS A 43 4.25 -19.43 2.92
N VAL A 44 4.38 -18.26 2.30
CA VAL A 44 4.30 -16.98 3.02
C VAL A 44 3.00 -16.89 3.79
N THR A 45 3.09 -16.76 5.11
CA THR A 45 1.90 -16.75 5.97
C THR A 45 1.05 -15.52 5.70
N ASN A 46 -0.28 -15.67 5.77
CA ASN A 46 -1.24 -14.59 5.52
C ASN A 46 -0.98 -13.34 6.39
N SER A 47 -0.46 -13.52 7.60
CA SER A 47 -0.11 -12.42 8.50
C SER A 47 1.07 -11.55 8.03
N ARG A 48 1.89 -12.04 7.09
CA ARG A 48 3.03 -11.28 6.54
C ARG A 48 2.64 -10.30 5.46
N TYR A 49 1.54 -10.52 4.74
CA TYR A 49 1.10 -9.64 3.67
C TYR A 49 0.89 -8.18 4.15
N PRO A 50 0.19 -7.90 5.27
CA PRO A 50 0.08 -6.54 5.81
C PRO A 50 1.43 -5.88 6.11
N ALA A 51 2.37 -6.64 6.70
CA ALA A 51 3.69 -6.11 7.01
C ALA A 51 4.51 -5.79 5.75
N PHE A 52 4.39 -6.60 4.70
CA PHE A 52 4.99 -6.31 3.41
C PHE A 52 4.35 -5.08 2.73
N MET A 53 3.04 -4.91 2.85
CA MET A 53 2.34 -3.75 2.31
C MET A 53 2.74 -2.44 3.02
N ASP A 54 3.01 -2.47 4.34
CA ASP A 54 3.55 -1.30 5.05
C ASP A 54 4.90 -0.85 4.45
N LEU A 55 5.79 -1.80 4.15
CA LEU A 55 7.06 -1.53 3.49
C LEU A 55 6.84 -0.99 2.07
N ALA A 56 5.92 -1.61 1.30
CA ALA A 56 5.62 -1.19 -0.06
C ALA A 56 5.03 0.24 -0.13
N ARG A 57 4.12 0.61 0.79
CA ARG A 57 3.60 1.98 0.89
C ARG A 57 4.68 2.98 1.31
N THR A 58 5.53 2.60 2.27
CA THR A 58 6.65 3.44 2.71
C THR A 58 7.60 3.70 1.54
N TYR A 59 7.92 2.67 0.77
CA TYR A 59 8.72 2.79 -0.44
C TYR A 59 8.02 3.65 -1.51
N MET A 60 6.73 3.42 -1.78
CA MET A 60 5.96 4.22 -2.75
C MET A 60 5.99 5.72 -2.42
N ILE A 61 5.79 6.09 -1.15
CA ILE A 61 5.87 7.49 -0.70
C ILE A 61 7.28 8.08 -0.95
N ALA A 62 8.32 7.27 -0.78
CA ALA A 62 9.69 7.68 -1.08
C ALA A 62 9.94 7.78 -2.59
N ASP A 63 9.40 6.85 -3.37
CA ASP A 63 9.54 6.78 -4.83
C ASP A 63 8.82 7.94 -5.53
N MET A 64 7.73 8.43 -4.94
CA MET A 64 7.05 9.68 -5.34
C MET A 64 7.75 10.95 -4.87
N GLY A 65 8.86 10.85 -4.13
CA GLY A 65 9.59 12.00 -3.57
C GLY A 65 8.88 12.70 -2.40
N LEU A 66 7.80 12.13 -1.86
CA LEU A 66 6.95 12.75 -0.83
C LEU A 66 7.40 12.47 0.60
N MET A 67 8.27 11.48 0.81
CA MET A 67 8.72 11.04 2.14
C MET A 67 9.22 12.19 3.02
N LYS A 68 10.17 13.00 2.51
CA LYS A 68 10.74 14.12 3.28
C LYS A 68 9.68 15.16 3.64
N LYS A 69 8.77 15.47 2.70
CA LYS A 69 7.68 16.41 2.92
C LYS A 69 6.73 15.92 4.00
N PHE A 70 6.27 14.67 3.91
CA PHE A 70 5.33 14.07 4.85
C PHE A 70 5.89 13.99 6.26
N ILE A 71 7.18 13.63 6.40
CA ILE A 71 7.87 13.64 7.69
C ILE A 71 7.90 15.07 8.27
N LYS A 72 8.29 16.08 7.48
CA LYS A 72 8.33 17.49 7.92
C LYS A 72 6.95 17.99 8.37
N MET A 73 5.89 17.60 7.67
CA MET A 73 4.51 17.95 7.98
C MET A 73 3.89 17.09 9.11
N LYS A 74 4.62 16.10 9.61
CA LYS A 74 4.15 15.10 10.60
C LYS A 74 2.89 14.38 10.13
N TRP A 75 2.83 14.06 8.84
CA TRP A 75 1.74 13.31 8.24
C TRP A 75 1.97 11.82 8.44
N MET A 76 1.00 11.17 9.06
CA MET A 76 1.03 9.74 9.35
C MET A 76 -0.04 9.04 8.50
N PRO A 77 0.32 8.05 7.67
CA PRO A 77 -0.65 7.25 6.96
C PRO A 77 -1.35 6.30 7.94
N ILE A 78 -2.68 6.30 7.93
CA ILE A 78 -3.52 5.41 8.73
C ILE A 78 -4.40 4.59 7.79
N VAL A 79 -4.33 3.27 7.92
CA VAL A 79 -5.22 2.35 7.22
C VAL A 79 -6.54 2.30 7.97
N ASN A 80 -7.64 2.62 7.27
CA ASN A 80 -8.98 2.57 7.84
C ASN A 80 -9.69 1.24 7.53
N ALA A 81 -9.49 0.71 6.33
CA ALA A 81 -9.98 -0.60 5.94
C ALA A 81 -9.07 -1.21 4.88
N SER A 82 -9.05 -2.53 4.83
CA SER A 82 -8.38 -3.29 3.78
C SER A 82 -9.15 -4.56 3.49
N GLU A 83 -9.15 -4.99 2.24
CA GLU A 83 -9.66 -6.29 1.82
C GLU A 83 -8.59 -7.00 1.01
N THR A 84 -8.48 -8.32 1.18
CA THR A 84 -7.41 -9.12 0.63
C THR A 84 -7.99 -10.35 -0.04
N THR A 85 -7.63 -10.56 -1.30
CA THR A 85 -7.96 -11.76 -2.05
C THR A 85 -6.68 -12.55 -2.30
N PHE A 86 -6.57 -13.72 -1.66
CA PHE A 86 -5.48 -14.68 -1.87
C PHE A 86 -5.83 -15.59 -3.05
N ILE A 87 -4.95 -15.63 -4.06
CA ILE A 87 -5.17 -16.35 -5.32
C ILE A 87 -4.24 -17.55 -5.42
N ARG A 88 -2.94 -17.33 -5.16
CA ARG A 88 -1.91 -18.38 -5.19
C ARG A 88 -0.93 -18.18 -4.04
N ASP A 89 -0.32 -19.27 -3.60
CA ASP A 89 0.71 -19.24 -2.57
C ASP A 89 2.05 -18.76 -3.11
N ILE A 90 2.86 -18.13 -2.26
CA ILE A 90 4.25 -17.75 -2.56
C ILE A 90 5.14 -18.74 -1.81
N LYS A 91 5.97 -19.49 -2.56
CA LYS A 91 6.80 -20.54 -1.99
C LYS A 91 8.05 -19.99 -1.29
N PRO A 92 8.65 -20.73 -0.34
CA PRO A 92 9.89 -20.35 0.29
C PRO A 92 10.99 -20.08 -0.74
N LEU A 93 11.79 -19.05 -0.49
CA LEU A 93 12.89 -18.58 -1.33
C LEU A 93 12.47 -18.04 -2.71
N GLU A 94 11.18 -18.02 -3.02
CA GLU A 94 10.66 -17.42 -4.24
C GLU A 94 10.85 -15.91 -4.22
N LYS A 95 11.28 -15.35 -5.36
CA LYS A 95 11.35 -13.91 -5.57
C LYS A 95 9.98 -13.44 -6.05
N PHE A 96 9.41 -12.48 -5.36
CA PHE A 96 8.16 -11.84 -5.73
C PHE A 96 8.30 -10.32 -5.69
N GLU A 97 7.37 -9.64 -6.33
CA GLU A 97 7.29 -8.18 -6.38
C GLU A 97 5.94 -7.71 -5.87
N ILE A 98 5.97 -6.56 -5.21
CA ILE A 98 4.77 -5.87 -4.77
C ILE A 98 4.63 -4.63 -5.65
N GLU A 99 3.64 -4.66 -6.53
CA GLU A 99 3.21 -3.50 -7.28
C GLU A 99 2.21 -2.72 -6.41
N THR A 100 2.46 -1.43 -6.23
CA THR A 100 1.62 -0.55 -5.41
C THR A 100 1.30 0.71 -6.20
N LYS A 101 0.02 1.05 -6.30
CA LYS A 101 -0.44 2.26 -6.98
C LYS A 101 -1.64 2.88 -6.26
N VAL A 102 -1.77 4.20 -6.37
CA VAL A 102 -3.00 4.90 -6.00
C VAL A 102 -4.02 4.67 -7.11
N VAL A 103 -5.18 4.10 -6.79
CA VAL A 103 -6.24 3.85 -7.77
C VAL A 103 -7.31 4.94 -7.80
N GLY A 104 -7.28 5.83 -6.81
CA GLY A 104 -8.14 7.01 -6.75
C GLY A 104 -8.44 7.41 -5.32
N TRP A 105 -9.33 8.39 -5.18
CA TRP A 105 -9.71 8.95 -3.89
C TRP A 105 -11.11 9.55 -3.98
N ASP A 106 -11.72 9.75 -2.82
CA ASP A 106 -12.92 10.55 -2.65
C ASP A 106 -12.65 11.74 -1.71
N GLU A 107 -13.71 12.38 -1.22
CA GLU A 107 -13.61 13.53 -0.31
C GLU A 107 -12.85 13.20 1.00
N LYS A 108 -12.89 11.94 1.43
CA LYS A 108 -12.41 11.51 2.75
C LYS A 108 -11.24 10.54 2.68
N TYR A 109 -11.21 9.62 1.72
CA TYR A 109 -10.27 8.51 1.69
C TYR A 109 -9.54 8.44 0.36
N PHE A 110 -8.28 8.01 0.42
CA PHE A 110 -7.57 7.53 -0.76
C PHE A 110 -7.57 6.00 -0.79
N TYR A 111 -7.45 5.45 -1.99
CA TYR A 111 -7.48 4.02 -2.27
C TYR A 111 -6.17 3.60 -2.94
N ILE A 112 -5.55 2.55 -2.40
CA ILE A 112 -4.34 1.93 -2.94
C ILE A 112 -4.66 0.50 -3.32
N GLU A 113 -4.15 0.08 -4.47
CA GLU A 113 -4.09 -1.33 -4.87
C GLU A 113 -2.67 -1.85 -4.63
N HIS A 114 -2.55 -3.00 -3.97
CA HIS A 114 -1.33 -3.79 -3.91
C HIS A 114 -1.52 -5.09 -4.69
N ARG A 115 -0.56 -5.44 -5.53
CA ARG A 115 -0.51 -6.72 -6.24
C ARG A 115 0.79 -7.43 -5.90
N PHE A 116 0.67 -8.66 -5.41
CA PHE A 116 1.81 -9.55 -5.20
C PHE A 116 1.97 -10.42 -6.43
N VAL A 117 3.04 -10.19 -7.18
CA VAL A 117 3.26 -10.80 -8.49
C VAL A 117 4.61 -11.52 -8.54
N THR A 118 4.65 -12.58 -9.32
CA THR A 118 5.88 -13.22 -9.80
C THR A 118 5.85 -13.17 -11.33
N PRO A 119 6.95 -13.49 -12.03
CA PRO A 119 6.92 -13.62 -13.49
C PRO A 119 5.91 -14.64 -14.01
N ARG A 120 5.42 -15.53 -13.15
CA ARG A 120 4.49 -16.61 -13.51
C ARG A 120 3.03 -16.24 -13.27
N ALA A 121 2.74 -15.45 -12.24
CA ALA A 121 1.38 -15.30 -11.77
C ALA A 121 1.16 -14.09 -10.84
N LEU A 122 -0.11 -13.69 -10.75
CA LEU A 122 -0.65 -12.94 -9.61
C LEU A 122 -0.94 -13.90 -8.45
N HIS A 123 -0.46 -13.57 -7.25
CA HIS A 123 -0.60 -14.37 -6.03
C HIS A 123 -1.61 -13.77 -5.06
N CYS A 124 -1.63 -12.44 -4.93
CA CYS A 124 -2.53 -11.76 -4.02
C CYS A 124 -2.83 -10.35 -4.56
N ILE A 125 -4.08 -9.92 -4.40
CA ILE A 125 -4.51 -8.54 -4.65
C ILE A 125 -5.15 -8.00 -3.38
N VAL A 126 -4.82 -6.74 -3.07
CA VAL A 126 -5.31 -6.07 -1.86
C VAL A 126 -5.74 -4.65 -2.21
N HIS A 127 -6.94 -4.27 -1.79
CA HIS A 127 -7.37 -2.88 -1.77
C HIS A 127 -7.27 -2.31 -0.36
N VAL A 128 -6.69 -1.12 -0.25
CA VAL A 128 -6.48 -0.42 1.01
C VAL A 128 -7.15 0.94 0.95
N ARG A 129 -8.00 1.22 1.93
CA ARG A 129 -8.62 2.53 2.17
C ARG A 129 -7.85 3.22 3.28
N GLY A 130 -7.25 4.36 2.99
CA GLY A 130 -6.39 5.10 3.92
C GLY A 130 -6.77 6.57 4.08
N VAL A 131 -6.26 7.16 5.16
CA VAL A 131 -6.24 8.60 5.42
C VAL A 131 -4.87 9.02 5.91
N PHE A 132 -4.49 10.27 5.69
CA PHE A 132 -3.37 10.87 6.41
C PHE A 132 -3.88 11.64 7.62
N VAL A 133 -3.14 11.57 8.72
CA VAL A 133 -3.43 12.31 9.95
C VAL A 133 -2.22 13.15 10.31
N SER A 134 -2.45 14.41 10.71
CA SER A 134 -1.44 15.29 11.29
C SER A 134 -1.94 15.86 12.60
N LYS A 135 -1.14 15.73 13.67
CA LYS A 135 -1.47 16.22 15.02
C LYS A 135 -2.88 15.81 15.50
N GLY A 136 -3.30 14.57 15.20
CA GLY A 136 -4.61 14.03 15.59
C GLY A 136 -5.79 14.43 14.71
N LYS A 137 -5.58 15.26 13.67
CA LYS A 137 -6.62 15.65 12.71
C LYS A 137 -6.39 15.01 11.35
N GLN A 138 -7.48 14.62 10.69
CA GLN A 138 -7.43 14.12 9.33
C GLN A 138 -6.96 15.21 8.36
N VAL A 139 -6.02 14.87 7.49
CA VAL A 139 -5.53 15.71 6.41
C VAL A 139 -6.51 15.62 5.24
N PRO A 140 -7.02 16.75 4.71
CA PRO A 140 -7.86 16.75 3.51
C PRO A 140 -7.15 16.13 2.32
N ILE A 141 -7.87 15.35 1.52
CA ILE A 141 -7.30 14.69 0.34
C ILE A 141 -6.81 15.72 -0.70
N THR A 142 -7.49 16.86 -0.83
CA THR A 142 -7.06 17.94 -1.72
C THR A 142 -5.66 18.46 -1.37
N SER A 143 -5.33 18.57 -0.08
CA SER A 143 -3.98 18.93 0.37
C SER A 143 -2.95 17.84 0.04
N LEU A 144 -3.34 16.58 0.18
CA LEU A 144 -2.47 15.44 -0.18
C LEU A 144 -2.12 15.44 -1.68
N VAL A 145 -3.14 15.60 -2.52
CA VAL A 145 -3.01 15.60 -3.99
C VAL A 145 -2.18 16.80 -4.46
N ALA A 146 -2.41 17.98 -3.88
CA ALA A 146 -1.63 19.19 -4.17
C ALA A 146 -0.15 19.02 -3.76
N GLU A 147 0.13 18.46 -2.58
CA GLU A 147 1.51 18.20 -2.13
C GLU A 147 2.22 17.13 -2.96
N ALA A 148 1.44 16.18 -3.50
CA ALA A 148 1.89 15.19 -4.47
C ALA A 148 2.19 15.78 -5.86
N GLY A 149 1.84 17.05 -6.11
CA GLY A 149 2.05 17.73 -7.39
C GLY A 149 1.15 17.19 -8.50
N TYR A 150 0.06 16.50 -8.17
CA TYR A 150 -0.87 15.99 -9.16
C TYR A 150 -1.86 17.08 -9.56
N VAL A 151 -1.91 17.38 -10.86
CA VAL A 151 -2.82 18.35 -11.46
C VAL A 151 -3.71 17.59 -12.44
N GLY A 152 -4.91 17.24 -11.98
CA GLY A 152 -5.88 16.49 -12.77
C GLY A 152 -7.13 16.15 -11.97
N GLU A 153 -8.14 15.65 -12.66
CA GLU A 153 -9.33 15.11 -12.02
C GLU A 153 -9.01 13.81 -11.27
N PRO A 154 -9.77 13.48 -10.21
CA PRO A 154 -9.70 12.18 -9.57
C PRO A 154 -9.97 11.07 -10.60
N PRO A 155 -9.14 10.02 -10.66
CA PRO A 155 -9.40 8.90 -11.55
C PRO A 155 -10.69 8.18 -11.16
N GLU A 156 -11.39 7.61 -12.15
CA GLU A 156 -12.54 6.77 -11.89
C GLU A 156 -12.12 5.54 -11.08
N LEU A 157 -12.80 5.31 -9.95
CA LEU A 157 -12.47 4.20 -9.07
C LEU A 157 -12.78 2.86 -9.76
N PRO A 158 -11.90 1.85 -9.62
CA PRO A 158 -12.16 0.52 -10.15
C PRO A 158 -13.50 -0.06 -9.66
N PRO A 159 -14.24 -0.82 -10.49
CA PRO A 159 -15.55 -1.38 -10.12
C PRO A 159 -15.52 -2.21 -8.83
N GLU A 160 -14.44 -2.97 -8.59
CA GLU A 160 -14.24 -3.72 -7.35
C GLU A 160 -14.14 -2.80 -6.13
N VAL A 161 -13.47 -1.64 -6.24
CA VAL A 161 -13.37 -0.65 -5.17
C VAL A 161 -14.72 0.00 -4.90
N VAL A 162 -15.50 0.29 -5.95
CA VAL A 162 -16.86 0.85 -5.80
C VAL A 162 -17.78 -0.13 -5.06
N LYS A 163 -17.80 -1.40 -5.45
CA LYS A 163 -18.58 -2.44 -4.76
C LYS A 163 -18.09 -2.64 -3.33
N TRP A 164 -16.78 -2.62 -3.11
CA TRP A 164 -16.21 -2.72 -1.78
C TRP A 164 -16.61 -1.53 -0.89
N LYS A 165 -16.65 -0.30 -1.43
CA LYS A 165 -17.15 0.88 -0.71
C LYS A 165 -18.59 0.70 -0.24
N GLN A 166 -19.47 0.20 -1.12
CA GLN A 166 -20.87 -0.11 -0.75
C GLN A 166 -20.93 -1.14 0.38
N PHE A 167 -20.10 -2.18 0.33
CA PHE A 167 -20.03 -3.16 1.40
C PHE A 167 -19.52 -2.58 2.73
N LEU A 168 -18.56 -1.66 2.70
CA LEU A 168 -18.09 -0.97 3.90
C LEU A 168 -19.17 -0.06 4.50
N GLN A 169 -20.01 0.54 3.66
CA GLN A 169 -21.16 1.33 4.09
C GLN A 169 -22.21 0.43 4.78
N LEU A 170 -22.53 -0.72 4.18
CA LEU A 170 -23.42 -1.71 4.80
C LEU A 170 -22.86 -2.20 6.15
N LYS A 171 -21.55 -2.47 6.23
CA LYS A 171 -20.90 -2.83 7.51
C LYS A 171 -21.09 -1.75 8.56
N LYS A 172 -20.98 -0.48 8.18
CA LYS A 172 -21.21 0.63 9.10
C LYS A 172 -22.65 0.64 9.61
N GLU A 173 -23.62 0.58 8.70
CA GLU A 173 -25.07 0.60 9.03
C GLU A 173 -25.51 -0.57 9.91
N ARG A 174 -24.84 -1.72 9.80
CA ARG A 174 -25.19 -2.91 10.59
C ARG A 174 -24.50 -2.99 11.95
N ASN A 175 -23.50 -2.15 12.22
CA ASN A 175 -22.66 -2.24 13.42
C ASN A 175 -22.47 -0.91 14.16
N MET A 176 -23.17 0.15 13.74
CA MET A 176 -23.28 1.45 14.41
C MET A 176 -24.74 1.79 14.60
#